data_AF-A0A8J8BQL0-F1
#
_entry.id   AF-A0A8J8BQL0-F1
#
_cell.length_a   1.000
_cell.length_b   1.000
_cell.length_c   1.000
_cell.angle_alpha   90.00
_cell.angle_beta   90.00
_cell.angle_gamma   90.00
#
_symmetry.space_group_name_H-M   'P 1'
#
loop_
_entity.id
_entity.type
_entity.pdbx_description
1 polymer ?
#
loop_
_entity_poly.entity_id
_entity_poly.type
_entity_poly.pdbx_seq_one_letter_code
_entity_poly.pdbx_strand_id
1 'polypeptide(L)'
;MNEIKEGTVRDVYRHMKREKNIAYTTVSTTLERLYEKDFLNRGEDTGRGGTRYVYSVRDIKPKIAKMFVDEFMSMFGKSGMSALHEEINKHE
;
A
#
# COMPACT_ATOMS: atom_id res chain seq x y z
N MET A 1 9.72 8.36 13.68
CA MET A 1 8.30 7.97 13.64
C MET A 1 8.28 6.45 13.74
N ASN A 2 7.57 5.86 14.71
CA ASN A 2 7.47 4.40 14.78
C ASN A 2 6.51 3.91 13.71
N GLU A 3 7.01 3.12 12.76
CA GLU A 3 6.20 2.48 11.73
C GLU A 3 5.29 1.41 12.35
N ILE A 4 4.00 1.47 12.04
CA ILE A 4 3.06 0.40 12.36
C ILE A 4 3.26 -0.68 11.30
N LYS A 5 3.90 -1.79 11.68
CA LYS A 5 4.06 -2.96 10.78
C LYS A 5 2.76 -3.74 10.59
N GLU A 6 1.93 -3.75 11.63
CA GLU A 6 0.63 -4.41 11.67
C GLU A 6 -0.27 -3.70 12.70
N GLY A 7 -1.56 -3.57 12.42
CA GLY A 7 -2.49 -2.96 13.37
C GLY A 7 -3.95 -2.93 12.92
N THR A 8 -4.83 -2.68 13.88
CA THR A 8 -6.26 -2.48 13.61
C THR A 8 -6.55 -1.09 13.06
N VAL A 9 -7.76 -0.88 12.52
CA VAL A 9 -8.25 0.47 12.12
C VAL A 9 -8.07 1.49 13.26
N ARG A 10 -8.31 1.07 14.51
CA ARG A 10 -8.14 1.93 15.69
C ARG A 10 -6.68 2.28 15.95
N ASP A 11 -5.75 1.38 15.69
CA ASP A 11 -4.32 1.64 15.85
C ASP A 11 -3.84 2.67 14.82
N VAL A 12 -4.18 2.45 13.55
CA VAL A 12 -3.86 3.37 12.46
C VAL A 12 -4.51 4.74 12.69
N TYR A 13 -5.79 4.79 13.08
CA TYR A 13 -6.47 6.03 13.38
C TYR A 13 -5.81 6.81 14.52
N ARG A 14 -5.46 6.15 15.63
CA ARG A 14 -4.79 6.80 16.78
C ARG A 14 -3.43 7.35 16.42
N HIS A 15 -2.74 6.74 15.45
CA HIS A 15 -1.48 7.25 14.94
C HIS A 15 -1.71 8.46 14.02
N MET A 16 -2.55 8.33 13.00
CA MET A 16 -2.81 9.38 12.01
C MET A 16 -3.43 10.65 12.61
N LYS A 17 -4.30 10.50 13.63
CA LYS A 17 -4.94 11.64 14.29
C LYS A 17 -3.95 12.60 14.96
N ARG A 18 -2.75 12.12 15.31
CA ARG A 18 -1.71 12.96 15.95
C ARG A 18 -1.16 14.02 14.99
N GLU A 19 -1.19 13.73 13.70
CA GLU A 19 -0.61 14.60 12.66
C GLU A 19 -1.68 15.26 11.79
N LYS A 20 -2.87 14.65 11.68
CA LYS A 20 -3.93 15.10 10.78
C LYS A 20 -5.31 15.03 11.45
N ASN A 21 -6.16 16.02 11.21
CA ASN A 21 -7.57 15.93 11.59
C ASN A 21 -8.34 15.06 10.59
N ILE A 22 -8.34 13.75 10.82
CA ILE A 22 -8.98 12.74 9.96
C ILE A 22 -10.11 12.03 10.72
N ALA A 23 -11.20 11.69 10.02
CA ALA A 23 -12.28 10.90 10.59
C ALA A 23 -11.92 9.41 10.67
N TYR A 24 -12.45 8.69 11.66
CA TYR A 24 -12.23 7.25 11.82
C TYR A 24 -12.71 6.46 10.60
N THR A 25 -13.88 6.80 10.07
CA THR A 25 -14.45 6.16 8.87
C THR A 25 -13.57 6.33 7.65
N THR A 26 -12.94 7.50 7.48
CA THR A 26 -11.95 7.71 6.40
C THR A 26 -10.78 6.74 6.52
N VAL A 27 -10.25 6.53 7.73
CA VAL A 27 -9.17 5.54 7.94
C VAL A 27 -9.68 4.13 7.62
N SER A 28 -10.86 3.76 8.13
CA SER A 28 -11.47 2.44 7.89
C SER A 28 -11.67 2.17 6.39
N THR A 29 -12.28 3.10 5.68
CA THR A 29 -12.56 2.96 4.24
C THR A 29 -11.27 2.96 3.42
N THR A 30 -10.26 3.74 3.80
CA THR A 30 -8.96 3.72 3.12
C THR A 30 -8.23 2.39 3.32
N LEU A 31 -8.23 1.83 4.54
CA LEU A 31 -7.63 0.52 4.80
C LEU A 31 -8.34 -0.59 4.01
N GLU A 32 -9.67 -0.55 3.95
CA GLU A 32 -10.43 -1.52 3.17
C GLU A 32 -10.11 -1.41 1.67
N ARG A 33 -10.08 -0.20 1.11
CA ARG A 33 -9.69 0.02 -0.30
C ARG A 33 -8.26 -0.43 -0.60
N LEU A 34 -7.33 -0.25 0.34
CA LEU A 34 -5.96 -0.72 0.17
C LEU A 34 -5.87 -2.25 0.23
N TYR A 35 -6.68 -2.90 1.07
CA TYR A 35 -6.83 -4.35 1.07
C TYR A 35 -7.43 -4.87 -0.24
N GLU A 36 -8.54 -4.30 -0.71
CA GLU A 36 -9.18 -4.65 -2.00
C GLU A 36 -8.22 -4.49 -3.19
N LYS A 37 -7.29 -3.53 -3.09
CA LYS A 37 -6.25 -3.30 -4.09
C LYS A 37 -4.97 -4.08 -3.81
N ASP A 38 -4.99 -5.14 -3.00
CA ASP A 38 -3.83 -5.99 -2.63
C ASP A 38 -2.60 -5.24 -2.10
N PHE A 39 -2.74 -4.03 -1.56
CA PHE A 39 -1.63 -3.35 -0.90
C PHE A 39 -1.43 -3.83 0.55
N LEU A 40 -2.48 -4.39 1.14
CA LEU A 40 -2.50 -4.90 2.51
C LEU A 40 -2.92 -6.37 2.54
N ASN A 41 -2.48 -7.07 3.59
CA ASN A 41 -3.11 -8.29 4.05
C ASN A 41 -4.12 -7.95 5.16
N ARG A 42 -5.12 -8.80 5.36
CA ARG A 42 -6.09 -8.68 6.45
C ARG A 42 -6.21 -10.01 7.19
N GLY A 43 -5.92 -9.97 8.49
CA GLY A 43 -6.20 -11.03 9.44
C GLY A 43 -7.38 -10.68 10.34
N GLU A 44 -7.80 -11.65 11.14
CA GLU A 44 -8.81 -11.49 12.17
C GLU A 44 -8.20 -11.79 13.53
N ASP A 45 -8.48 -10.93 14.51
CA ASP A 45 -8.15 -11.15 15.92
C ASP A 45 -9.44 -11.15 16.73
N THR A 46 -9.70 -12.24 17.46
CA THR A 46 -10.93 -12.40 18.25
C THR A 46 -10.61 -12.25 19.72
N GLY A 47 -11.16 -11.20 20.33
CA GLY A 47 -10.99 -10.91 21.76
C GLY A 47 -12.31 -10.81 22.51
N ARG A 48 -12.24 -10.41 23.77
CA ARG A 48 -13.42 -10.20 24.64
C ARG A 48 -14.45 -9.19 24.10
N GLY A 49 -14.08 -8.36 23.11
CA GLY A 49 -14.94 -7.36 22.47
C GLY A 49 -15.40 -7.72 21.05
N GLY A 50 -15.28 -8.99 20.65
CA GLY A 50 -15.61 -9.46 19.31
C GLY A 50 -14.40 -9.56 18.37
N THR A 51 -14.68 -9.86 17.10
CA THR A 51 -13.68 -9.98 16.03
C THR A 51 -13.30 -8.60 15.50
N ARG A 52 -12.01 -8.36 15.32
CA ARG A 52 -11.48 -7.14 14.70
C ARG A 52 -10.52 -7.49 13.57
N TYR A 53 -10.55 -6.68 12.51
CA TYR A 53 -9.60 -6.79 11.43
C TYR A 53 -8.24 -6.18 11.81
N VAL A 54 -7.19 -6.93 11.48
CA VAL A 54 -5.81 -6.53 11.64
C VAL A 54 -5.18 -6.45 10.26
N TYR A 55 -4.65 -5.28 9.90
CA TYR A 55 -4.05 -5.01 8.59
C TYR A 55 -2.53 -5.02 8.71
N SER A 56 -1.85 -5.63 7.73
CA SER A 56 -0.39 -5.60 7.60
C SER A 56 0.02 -5.31 6.15
N VAL A 57 1.21 -4.74 5.97
CA VAL A 57 1.73 -4.39 4.63
C VAL A 57 2.06 -5.66 3.86
N ARG A 58 1.58 -5.76 2.60
CA ARG A 58 1.97 -6.84 1.69
C ARG A 58 3.31 -6.50 1.03
N ASP A 59 4.06 -7.52 0.59
CA ASP A 59 5.15 -7.27 -0.37
C ASP A 59 4.57 -6.81 -1.71
N ILE A 60 4.63 -5.50 -1.93
CA ILE A 60 4.08 -4.84 -3.11
C ILE A 60 5.14 -4.50 -4.15
N LYS A 61 6.42 -4.84 -3.95
CA LYS A 61 7.49 -4.48 -4.90
C LYS A 61 7.20 -4.98 -6.34
N PRO A 62 6.80 -6.24 -6.55
CA PRO A 62 6.47 -6.71 -7.91
C PRO A 62 5.29 -5.97 -8.52
N LYS A 63 4.29 -5.64 -7.69
CA LYS A 63 3.09 -4.92 -8.12
C LYS A 63 3.42 -3.47 -8.53
N ILE A 64 4.22 -2.77 -7.74
CA ILE A 64 4.67 -1.41 -8.05
C ILE A 64 5.53 -1.42 -9.32
N ALA A 65 6.48 -2.36 -9.43
CA ALA A 65 7.32 -2.48 -10.62
C ALA A 65 6.47 -2.69 -11.88
N LYS A 66 5.47 -3.58 -11.81
CA LYS A 66 4.53 -3.78 -12.91
C LYS A 66 3.73 -2.53 -13.23
N MET A 67 3.11 -1.88 -12.23
CA MET A 67 2.34 -0.64 -12.44
C MET A 67 3.19 0.46 -13.09
N PHE A 68 4.47 0.58 -12.68
CA PHE A 68 5.40 1.52 -13.28
C PHE A 68 5.70 1.18 -14.73
N VAL A 69 6.01 -0.09 -15.04
CA VAL A 69 6.27 -0.53 -16.41
C VAL A 69 5.04 -0.33 -17.31
N ASP A 70 3.86 -0.69 -16.81
CA ASP A 70 2.59 -0.55 -17.54
C ASP A 70 2.30 0.94 -17.84
N GLU A 71 2.49 1.83 -16.85
CA GLU A 71 2.29 3.28 -17.03
C GLU A 71 3.36 3.90 -17.95
N PHE A 72 4.62 3.51 -17.78
CA PHE A 72 5.69 4.00 -18.64
C PHE A 72 5.47 3.57 -20.10
N MET A 73 5.04 2.34 -20.30
CA MET A 73 4.66 1.83 -21.62
C MET A 73 3.44 2.56 -22.19
N SER A 74 2.46 2.93 -21.35
CA SER A 74 1.28 3.69 -21.78
C SER A 74 1.64 5.10 -22.27
N MET A 75 2.61 5.74 -21.61
CA MET A 75 3.04 7.11 -21.91
C MET A 75 4.03 7.18 -23.08
N PHE A 76 5.00 6.27 -23.14
CA PHE A 76 6.14 6.38 -24.05
C PHE A 76 6.22 5.28 -25.11
N GLY A 77 5.36 4.26 -25.02
CA GLY A 77 5.34 3.14 -25.94
C GLY A 77 6.65 2.36 -26.00
N LYS A 78 6.83 1.60 -27.08
CA LYS A 78 7.96 0.68 -27.23
C LYS A 78 9.31 1.41 -27.31
N SER A 79 9.36 2.57 -27.96
CA SER A 79 10.59 3.36 -28.09
C SER A 79 11.09 3.87 -26.73
N GLY A 80 10.19 4.34 -25.88
CA GLY A 80 10.55 4.70 -24.50
C GLY A 80 11.08 3.52 -23.71
N MET A 81 10.44 2.34 -23.81
CA MET A 81 10.91 1.15 -23.09
C MET A 81 12.29 0.69 -23.54
N SER A 82 12.62 0.80 -24.84
CA SER A 82 13.97 0.52 -25.33
C SER A 82 15.01 1.47 -24.72
N ALA A 83 14.72 2.77 -24.68
CA ALA A 83 15.62 3.74 -24.06
C ALA A 83 15.81 3.51 -22.56
N LEU A 84 14.73 3.14 -21.85
CA LEU A 84 14.80 2.78 -20.42
C LEU A 84 15.67 1.54 -20.20
N HIS A 85 15.53 0.52 -21.05
CA HIS A 85 16.35 -0.70 -20.97
C HIS A 85 17.84 -0.39 -21.20
N GLU A 86 18.15 0.43 -22.21
CA GLU A 86 19.52 0.88 -22.47
C GLU A 86 20.12 1.65 -21.29
N GLU A 87 19.34 2.51 -20.63
CA GLU A 87 19.84 3.30 -19.50
C GLU A 87 20.06 2.44 -18.25
N ILE A 88 19.19 1.49 -17.95
CA ILE A 88 19.35 0.58 -16.79
C ILE A 88 20.63 -0.24 -16.95
N ASN A 89 20.89 -0.80 -18.14
CA ASN A 89 22.07 -1.63 -18.40
C ASN A 89 23.40 -0.86 -18.36
N LYS A 90 23.42 0.47 -18.32
CA LYS A 90 24.65 1.27 -18.17
C LYS A 90 25.15 1.36 -16.74
N HIS A 91 24.27 1.08 -15.76
CA HIS A 91 24.55 1.22 -14.33
C HIS A 91 24.60 -0.14 -13.60
N GLU A 92 24.54 -1.27 -14.33
CA GLU A 92 24.89 -2.62 -13.86
C GLU A 92 26.32 -2.99 -14.26
#